data_AF-A0A9D6LYU0-F1
#
_entry.id   AF-A0A9D6LYU0-F1
#
_cell.length_a   1.000
_cell.length_b   1.000
_cell.length_c   1.000
_cell.angle_alpha   90.00
_cell.angle_beta   90.00
_cell.angle_gamma   90.00
#
_symmetry.space_group_name_H-M   'P 1'
#
loop_
_entity.id
_entity.type
_entity.pdbx_description
1 polymer ?
#
loop_
_entity_poly.entity_id
_entity_poly.type
_entity_poly.pdbx_seq_one_letter_code
_entity_poly.pdbx_strand_id
1 'polypeptide(L)'
;MRRLALFTVLMALVASSAAGYYHFVHYPSRQGPFTPIYEKFDLNALVNKTVYFHVSQDGPALAPTDSYEALAGQVRQALAAWNSVPTSDLRVAYGGVADVANWQPQTPGGEIVFEELPPGVLGLSGPTTRLPQTDGFIPIVSSRVMLPRDLSDPSR
;
A
#
# COMPACT_ATOMS: atom_id res chain seq x y z
N MET A 1 -43.14 0.84 23.90
CA MET A 1 -41.90 0.46 24.60
C MET A 1 -41.31 -0.88 24.12
N ARG A 2 -42.06 -1.99 24.09
CA ARG A 2 -41.53 -3.33 23.69
C ARG A 2 -40.90 -3.41 22.28
N ARG A 3 -41.47 -2.71 21.29
CA ARG A 3 -40.90 -2.64 19.92
C ARG A 3 -39.59 -1.85 19.84
N LEU A 4 -39.44 -0.82 20.68
CA LEU A 4 -38.23 0.00 20.74
C LEU A 4 -37.06 -0.77 21.39
N ALA A 5 -37.36 -1.53 22.45
CA ALA A 5 -36.39 -2.41 23.09
C ALA A 5 -35.89 -3.51 22.13
N LEU A 6 -36.80 -4.12 21.35
CA LEU A 6 -36.43 -5.11 20.34
C LEU A 6 -35.49 -4.53 19.27
N PHE A 7 -35.78 -3.32 18.80
CA PHE A 7 -34.98 -2.64 17.79
C PHE A 7 -33.57 -2.29 18.31
N THR A 8 -33.47 -1.90 19.58
CA THR A 8 -32.19 -1.57 20.23
C THR A 8 -31.31 -2.81 20.40
N VAL A 9 -31.90 -3.94 20.81
CA VAL A 9 -31.20 -5.23 20.90
C VAL A 9 -30.74 -5.70 19.52
N LEU A 10 -31.57 -5.55 18.50
CA LEU A 10 -31.21 -5.91 17.12
C LEU A 10 -30.06 -5.06 16.58
N MET A 11 -30.09 -3.73 16.80
CA MET A 11 -29.00 -2.83 16.46
C MET A 11 -27.70 -3.19 17.18
N ALA A 12 -27.76 -3.55 18.47
CA ALA A 12 -26.59 -3.97 19.23
C ALA A 12 -25.99 -5.30 18.70
N LEU A 13 -26.84 -6.25 18.29
CA LEU A 13 -26.37 -7.49 17.65
C LEU A 13 -25.68 -7.22 16.31
N VAL A 14 -26.24 -6.35 15.46
CA VAL A 14 -25.63 -6.01 14.16
C VAL A 14 -24.31 -5.25 14.37
N ALA A 15 -24.26 -4.30 15.31
CA ALA A 15 -23.04 -3.58 15.67
C ALA A 15 -21.92 -4.51 16.18
N SER A 16 -22.26 -5.61 16.87
CA SER A 16 -21.26 -6.59 17.34
C SER A 16 -20.56 -7.35 16.20
N SER A 17 -21.14 -7.36 15.00
CA SER A 17 -20.55 -7.94 13.79
C SER A 17 -19.73 -6.95 12.97
N ALA A 18 -19.77 -5.65 13.32
CA ALA A 18 -19.00 -4.63 12.64
C ALA A 18 -17.50 -4.88 12.88
N ALA A 19 -16.81 -5.39 11.88
CA ALA A 19 -15.36 -5.47 11.87
C ALA A 19 -14.82 -4.04 11.79
N GLY A 20 -14.03 -3.62 12.78
CA GLY A 20 -13.18 -2.44 12.62
C GLY A 20 -12.19 -2.74 11.50
N TYR A 21 -12.42 -2.19 10.31
CA TYR A 21 -11.53 -2.34 9.16
C TYR A 21 -10.23 -1.59 9.44
N TYR A 22 -9.21 -2.31 9.88
CA TYR A 22 -7.84 -1.83 9.88
C TYR A 22 -7.07 -2.60 8.80
N HIS A 23 -6.84 -1.95 7.66
CA HIS A 23 -6.29 -2.62 6.48
C HIS A 23 -4.91 -3.27 6.70
N PHE A 24 -4.17 -2.85 7.72
CA PHE A 24 -2.84 -3.35 8.07
C PHE A 24 -2.72 -3.83 9.52
N VAL A 25 -3.84 -3.99 10.24
CA VAL A 25 -3.84 -4.45 11.63
C VAL A 25 -4.82 -5.59 11.79
N HIS A 26 -4.30 -6.73 12.24
CA HIS A 26 -5.06 -7.94 12.47
C HIS A 26 -5.26 -8.16 13.96
N TYR A 27 -6.43 -8.67 14.33
CA TYR A 27 -6.70 -9.13 15.68
C TYR A 27 -6.95 -10.65 15.63
N PRO A 28 -6.15 -11.45 16.36
CA PRO A 28 -6.25 -12.91 16.29
C PRO A 28 -7.54 -13.43 16.96
N SER A 29 -8.15 -12.63 17.82
CA SER A 29 -9.37 -12.98 18.54
C SER A 29 -10.40 -11.85 18.54
N ARG A 30 -11.68 -12.22 18.60
CA ARG A 30 -12.81 -11.31 18.88
C ARG A 30 -13.10 -11.16 20.38
N GLN A 31 -12.32 -11.84 21.22
CA GLN A 31 -12.46 -11.83 22.68
C GLN A 31 -11.13 -11.37 23.28
N GLY A 32 -11.19 -10.47 24.27
CA GLY A 32 -10.01 -9.86 24.85
C GLY A 32 -9.06 -10.86 25.54
N PRO A 33 -7.77 -10.52 25.70
CA PRO A 33 -7.15 -9.23 25.36
C PRO A 33 -6.85 -9.07 23.86
N PHE A 34 -7.22 -7.91 23.30
CA PHE A 34 -7.01 -7.59 21.89
C PHE A 34 -5.58 -7.12 21.65
N THR A 35 -4.71 -8.05 21.25
CA THR A 35 -3.33 -7.71 20.87
C THR A 35 -3.26 -7.52 19.35
N PRO A 36 -2.95 -6.30 18.85
CA PRO A 36 -2.86 -6.05 17.43
C PRO A 36 -1.61 -6.70 16.81
N ILE A 37 -1.78 -7.28 15.63
CA ILE A 37 -0.71 -7.84 14.80
C ILE A 37 -0.62 -6.94 13.56
N TYR A 38 0.52 -6.29 13.37
CA TYR A 38 0.71 -5.31 12.29
C TYR A 38 1.26 -5.96 11.02
N GLU A 39 0.78 -5.54 9.86
CA GLU A 39 1.48 -5.77 8.59
C GLU A 39 2.55 -4.69 8.41
N LYS A 40 3.81 -5.08 8.21
CA LYS A 40 4.91 -4.13 7.99
C LYS A 40 6.07 -4.78 7.25
N PHE A 41 6.93 -3.96 6.65
CA PHE A 41 8.24 -4.40 6.19
C PHE A 41 9.13 -4.70 7.40
N ASP A 42 9.86 -5.81 7.32
CA ASP A 42 10.92 -6.10 8.30
C ASP A 42 12.15 -5.25 7.98
N LEU A 43 12.38 -4.19 8.74
CA LEU A 43 13.50 -3.28 8.53
C LEU A 43 14.86 -3.92 8.83
N ASN A 44 14.91 -4.97 9.64
CA ASN A 44 16.17 -5.66 9.96
C ASN A 44 16.62 -6.58 8.82
N ALA A 45 15.69 -7.04 7.99
CA ALA A 45 15.98 -7.81 6.78
C ALA A 45 16.41 -6.93 5.59
N LEU A 46 16.24 -5.61 5.69
CA LEU A 46 16.53 -4.67 4.62
C LEU A 46 17.92 -4.02 4.77
N VAL A 47 18.65 -3.94 3.66
CA VAL A 47 19.89 -3.17 3.61
C VAL A 47 19.58 -1.70 3.90
N ASN A 48 20.26 -1.13 4.90
CA ASN A 48 20.05 0.25 5.36
C ASN A 48 18.58 0.58 5.68
N LYS A 49 17.77 -0.41 6.11
CA LYS A 49 16.32 -0.23 6.37
C LYS A 49 15.55 0.38 5.18
N THR A 50 16.04 0.14 3.96
CA THR A 50 15.54 0.81 2.75
C THR A 50 14.63 -0.10 1.93
N VAL A 51 13.42 0.38 1.63
CA VAL A 51 12.50 -0.21 0.66
C VAL A 51 12.69 0.51 -0.68
N TYR A 52 13.06 -0.25 -1.71
CA TYR A 52 13.25 0.29 -3.06
C TYR A 52 11.96 0.17 -3.87
N PHE A 53 11.57 1.28 -4.51
CA PHE A 53 10.41 1.33 -5.40
C PHE A 53 10.87 1.36 -6.86
N HIS A 54 10.44 0.37 -7.63
CA HIS A 54 10.77 0.24 -9.05
C HIS A 54 9.58 0.66 -9.91
N VAL A 55 9.83 1.49 -10.93
CA VAL A 55 8.79 1.96 -11.84
C VAL A 55 8.69 1.01 -13.03
N SER A 56 7.47 0.67 -13.42
CA SER A 56 7.19 -0.13 -14.61
C SER A 56 7.81 0.51 -15.86
N GLN A 57 8.49 -0.29 -16.65
CA GLN A 57 8.94 0.10 -18.00
C GLN A 57 7.74 0.39 -18.94
N ASP A 58 6.62 -0.29 -18.70
CA ASP A 58 5.36 -0.01 -19.39
C ASP A 58 4.73 1.22 -18.73
N GLY A 59 5.15 2.39 -19.21
CA GLY A 59 4.69 3.69 -18.74
C GLY A 59 3.24 4.01 -19.13
N PRO A 60 2.65 5.07 -18.56
CA PRO A 60 1.31 5.51 -18.91
C PRO A 60 1.29 6.28 -20.24
N ALA A 61 0.10 6.50 -20.79
CA ALA A 61 -0.10 7.55 -21.77
C ALA A 61 0.16 8.92 -21.11
N LEU A 62 0.95 9.76 -21.77
CA LEU A 62 1.37 11.07 -21.26
C LEU A 62 0.81 12.19 -22.14
N ALA A 63 0.68 13.38 -21.57
CA ALA A 63 0.35 14.58 -22.33
C ALA A 63 1.45 14.86 -23.39
N PRO A 64 1.14 15.54 -24.51
CA PRO A 64 2.09 15.75 -25.60
C PRO A 64 3.41 16.44 -25.24
N THR A 65 3.44 17.18 -24.13
CA THR A 65 4.61 17.92 -23.64
C THR A 65 5.33 17.22 -22.48
N ASP A 66 4.82 16.09 -22.02
CA ASP A 66 5.40 15.33 -20.92
C ASP A 66 6.31 14.21 -21.43
N SER A 67 7.22 13.77 -20.56
CA SER A 67 8.16 12.69 -20.84
C SER A 67 8.18 11.69 -19.70
N TYR A 68 8.51 10.44 -20.01
CA TYR A 68 8.63 9.39 -19.01
C TYR A 68 9.76 9.69 -18.01
N GLU A 69 10.83 10.36 -18.45
CA GLU A 69 11.93 10.81 -17.61
C GLU A 69 11.46 11.86 -16.59
N ALA A 70 10.60 12.80 -17.01
CA ALA A 70 10.00 13.76 -16.10
C ALA A 70 9.11 13.07 -15.05
N LEU A 71 8.30 12.09 -15.46
CA LEU A 71 7.50 11.26 -14.56
C LEU A 71 8.38 10.51 -13.54
N ALA A 72 9.44 9.85 -14.00
CA ALA A 72 10.40 9.19 -13.11
C ALA A 72 11.08 10.18 -12.16
N GLY A 73 11.32 11.41 -12.61
CA GLY A 73 11.79 12.53 -11.78
C GLY A 73 10.80 12.87 -10.65
N GLN A 74 9.51 12.96 -10.95
CA GLN A 74 8.45 13.19 -9.96
C GLN A 74 8.38 12.05 -8.94
N VAL A 75 8.49 10.80 -9.38
CA VAL A 75 8.55 9.64 -8.47
C VAL A 75 9.74 9.73 -7.52
N ARG A 76 10.93 10.09 -8.02
CA ARG A 76 12.13 10.28 -7.18
C ARG A 76 11.92 11.38 -6.13
N GLN A 77 11.29 12.49 -6.50
CA GLN A 77 10.98 13.58 -5.58
C GLN A 77 9.98 13.15 -4.51
N ALA A 78 8.91 12.43 -4.88
CA ALA A 78 7.93 11.90 -3.95
C ALA A 78 8.57 10.94 -2.93
N LEU A 79 9.44 10.03 -3.38
CA LEU A 79 10.17 9.12 -2.50
C LEU A 79 11.13 9.88 -1.58
N ALA A 80 11.83 10.90 -2.09
CA ALA A 80 12.71 11.73 -1.27
C ALA A 80 11.96 12.45 -0.14
N ALA A 81 10.74 12.92 -0.39
CA ALA A 81 9.89 13.54 0.63
C ALA A 81 9.60 12.57 1.78
N TRP A 82 9.20 11.33 1.47
CA TRP A 82 8.98 10.29 2.48
C TRP A 82 10.26 9.89 3.20
N ASN A 83 11.36 9.77 2.48
CA ASN A 83 12.66 9.41 3.06
C ASN A 83 13.22 10.50 4.00
N SER A 84 12.80 11.76 3.82
CA SER A 84 13.24 12.89 4.63
C SER A 84 12.63 12.96 6.03
N VAL A 85 11.59 12.15 6.31
CA VAL A 85 10.92 12.13 7.61
C VAL A 85 11.91 11.67 8.70
N PRO A 86 12.30 12.55 9.66
CA PRO A 86 13.38 12.22 10.60
C PRO A 86 13.00 11.14 11.61
N THR A 87 11.73 11.10 12.00
CA THR A 87 11.19 10.16 13.00
C THR A 87 10.92 8.76 12.44
N SER A 88 10.98 8.59 11.12
CA SER A 88 10.78 7.30 10.48
C SER A 88 12.09 6.54 10.41
N ASP A 89 12.15 5.34 10.98
CA ASP A 89 13.30 4.45 10.79
C ASP A 89 13.32 3.80 9.40
N LEU A 90 12.14 3.67 8.78
CA LEU A 90 11.97 3.22 7.41
C LEU A 90 12.56 4.25 6.45
N ARG A 91 13.38 3.76 5.51
CA ARG A 91 13.88 4.52 4.38
C ARG A 91 13.23 4.04 3.10
N VAL A 92 13.00 4.97 2.18
CA VAL A 92 12.45 4.66 0.86
C VAL A 92 13.33 5.26 -0.22
N ALA A 93 13.55 4.53 -1.30
CA ALA A 93 14.43 4.96 -2.37
C ALA A 93 13.92 4.52 -3.74
N TYR A 94 14.36 5.23 -4.77
CA TYR A 94 14.08 4.87 -6.15
C TYR A 94 14.98 3.69 -6.57
N GLY A 95 14.36 2.58 -6.96
CA GLY A 95 15.03 1.35 -7.37
C GLY A 95 15.37 1.27 -8.87
N GLY A 96 14.85 2.19 -9.69
CA GLY A 96 15.05 2.16 -11.14
C GLY A 96 13.77 1.88 -11.92
N VAL A 97 13.93 1.70 -13.22
CA VAL A 97 12.90 1.19 -14.13
C VAL A 97 13.06 -0.34 -14.22
N ALA A 98 11.97 -1.08 -14.13
CA ALA A 98 11.98 -2.53 -14.22
C ALA A 98 10.78 -3.08 -15.01
N ASP A 99 10.94 -4.27 -15.58
CA ASP A 99 9.82 -5.07 -16.11
C ASP A 99 9.04 -5.71 -14.95
N VAL A 100 8.26 -4.89 -14.25
CA VAL A 100 7.48 -5.31 -13.07
C VAL A 100 6.41 -6.36 -13.38
N ALA A 101 6.05 -6.59 -14.64
CA ALA A 101 5.11 -7.64 -15.03
C ALA A 101 5.75 -9.03 -14.96
N ASN A 102 7.04 -9.13 -15.29
CA ASN A 102 7.79 -10.39 -15.29
C ASN A 102 8.81 -10.48 -14.13
N TRP A 103 8.96 -9.41 -13.35
CA TRP A 103 9.91 -9.35 -12.26
C TRP A 103 9.39 -10.07 -11.01
N GLN A 104 10.26 -10.88 -10.42
CA GLN A 104 10.08 -11.46 -9.08
C GLN A 104 11.12 -10.84 -8.15
N PRO A 105 10.74 -9.87 -7.29
CA PRO A 105 11.66 -9.23 -6.38
C PRO A 105 12.32 -10.27 -5.45
N GLN A 106 13.64 -10.40 -5.52
CA GLN A 106 14.41 -11.22 -4.59
C GLN A 106 14.59 -10.53 -3.22
N THR A 107 14.39 -9.21 -3.19
CA THR A 107 14.48 -8.36 -2.01
C THR A 107 13.12 -7.72 -1.75
N PRO A 108 12.67 -7.61 -0.50
CA PRO A 108 11.42 -6.91 -0.21
C PRO A 108 11.43 -5.48 -0.73
N GLY A 109 10.34 -5.07 -1.38
CA GLY A 109 10.32 -3.86 -2.19
C GLY A 109 8.92 -3.38 -2.56
N GLY A 110 8.90 -2.31 -3.34
CA GLY A 110 7.69 -1.73 -3.92
C GLY A 110 7.76 -1.64 -5.43
N GLU A 111 6.61 -1.70 -6.07
CA GLU A 111 6.44 -1.56 -7.51
C GLU A 111 5.49 -0.40 -7.81
N ILE A 112 5.78 0.38 -8.84
CA ILE A 112 4.91 1.43 -9.35
C ILE A 112 4.46 1.03 -10.74
N VAL A 113 3.18 0.73 -10.89
CA VAL A 113 2.55 0.26 -12.13
C VAL A 113 1.53 1.26 -12.63
N PHE A 114 1.26 1.23 -13.92
CA PHE A 114 0.26 2.07 -14.57
C PHE A 114 -0.86 1.18 -15.12
N GLU A 115 -2.01 1.24 -14.47
CA GLU A 115 -3.15 0.35 -14.73
C GLU A 115 -4.46 1.14 -14.89
N GLU A 116 -5.46 0.49 -15.46
CA GLU A 116 -6.81 1.06 -15.55
C GLU A 116 -7.44 1.07 -14.15
N LEU A 117 -7.68 2.26 -13.60
CA LEU A 117 -8.27 2.42 -12.27
C LEU A 117 -9.77 2.70 -12.37
N PRO A 118 -10.56 2.34 -11.34
CA PRO A 118 -11.97 2.71 -11.28
C PRO A 118 -12.15 4.24 -11.36
N PRO A 119 -13.26 4.72 -11.95
CA PRO A 119 -13.49 6.16 -12.12
C PRO A 119 -13.48 6.89 -10.77
N GLY A 120 -12.76 8.02 -10.70
CA GLY A 120 -12.59 8.80 -9.48
C GLY A 120 -11.50 8.31 -8.52
N VAL A 121 -10.72 7.27 -8.90
CA VAL A 121 -9.57 6.79 -8.14
C VAL A 121 -8.28 7.25 -8.80
N LEU A 122 -7.58 8.20 -8.16
CA LEU A 122 -6.32 8.78 -8.66
C LEU A 122 -5.08 7.90 -8.38
N GLY A 123 -5.26 6.82 -7.63
CA GLY A 123 -4.20 5.88 -7.29
C GLY A 123 -4.69 4.85 -6.29
N LEU A 124 -4.19 3.63 -6.40
CA LEU A 124 -4.44 2.54 -5.46
C LEU A 124 -3.10 2.00 -4.97
N SER A 125 -3.00 1.61 -3.71
CA SER A 125 -1.79 0.96 -3.21
C SER A 125 -2.09 -0.12 -2.18
N GLY A 126 -1.21 -1.10 -2.09
CA GLY A 126 -1.28 -2.11 -1.05
C GLY A 126 -0.20 -3.19 -1.14
N PRO A 127 -0.05 -4.02 -0.09
CA PRO A 127 0.81 -5.19 -0.12
C PRO A 127 0.25 -6.26 -1.05
N THR A 128 1.07 -6.72 -1.98
CA THR A 128 0.73 -7.81 -2.92
C THR A 128 1.12 -9.17 -2.35
N THR A 129 2.27 -9.24 -1.67
CA THR A 129 2.79 -10.48 -1.09
C THR A 129 3.16 -10.30 0.37
N ARG A 130 2.71 -11.25 1.19
CA ARG A 130 2.93 -11.32 2.65
C ARG A 130 3.50 -12.68 3.02
N LEU A 131 4.37 -12.72 4.01
CA LEU A 131 4.80 -13.97 4.63
C LEU A 131 3.92 -14.33 5.84
N PRO A 132 3.96 -15.58 6.31
CA PRO A 132 3.35 -15.95 7.58
C PRO A 132 3.84 -15.06 8.73
N GLN A 133 2.99 -14.89 9.75
CA GLN A 133 3.33 -14.12 10.92
C GLN A 133 4.63 -14.63 11.55
N THR A 134 5.57 -13.72 11.77
CA THR A 134 6.87 -13.97 12.39
C THR A 134 7.11 -12.87 13.41
N ASP A 135 7.63 -13.20 14.59
CA ASP A 135 7.98 -12.23 15.65
C ASP A 135 6.88 -11.20 15.99
N GLY A 136 5.62 -11.63 15.96
CA GLY A 136 4.47 -10.80 16.35
C GLY A 136 3.97 -9.81 15.29
N PHE A 137 4.45 -9.90 14.05
CA PHE A 137 3.94 -9.11 12.92
C PHE A 137 3.86 -9.96 11.64
N ILE A 138 3.17 -9.45 10.61
CA ILE A 138 3.07 -10.09 9.29
C ILE A 138 4.04 -9.37 8.34
N PRO A 139 5.13 -10.01 7.89
CA PRO A 139 6.11 -9.37 7.02
C PRO A 139 5.54 -9.13 5.62
N ILE A 140 5.66 -7.89 5.15
CA ILE A 140 5.38 -7.53 3.75
C ILE A 140 6.64 -7.78 2.92
N VAL A 141 6.47 -8.48 1.80
CA VAL A 141 7.56 -8.74 0.84
C VAL A 141 7.47 -7.81 -0.35
N SER A 142 6.30 -7.74 -0.99
CA SER A 142 6.08 -6.84 -2.12
C SER A 142 4.86 -5.96 -1.86
N SER A 143 4.97 -4.69 -2.22
CA SER A 143 3.87 -3.76 -2.29
C SER A 143 3.78 -3.18 -3.70
N ARG A 144 2.57 -2.77 -4.09
CA ARG A 144 2.33 -2.16 -5.39
C ARG A 144 1.57 -0.86 -5.24
N VAL A 145 1.99 0.13 -5.99
CA VAL A 145 1.34 1.42 -6.19
C VAL A 145 0.87 1.44 -7.63
N MET A 146 -0.44 1.46 -7.81
CA MET A 146 -1.11 1.54 -9.10
C MET A 146 -1.51 2.99 -9.34
N LEU A 147 -1.04 3.53 -10.44
CA LEU A 147 -1.39 4.86 -10.94
C LEU A 147 -2.21 4.71 -12.22
N PRO A 148 -2.98 5.73 -12.62
CA PRO A 148 -3.76 5.68 -13.85
C PRO A 148 -2.88 5.39 -15.07
N ARG A 149 -3.39 4.54 -15.96
CA ARG A 149 -2.75 4.21 -17.24
C ARG A 149 -2.70 5.39 -18.21
N ASP A 150 -3.61 6.34 -18.06
CA ASP A 150 -3.66 7.55 -18.86
C ASP A 150 -3.50 8.76 -17.93
N LEU A 151 -2.38 9.46 -18.07
CA LEU A 151 -2.08 10.70 -17.35
C LEU A 151 -2.19 11.93 -18.27
N SER A 152 -2.60 11.75 -19.53
CA SER A 152 -2.78 12.86 -20.47
C SER A 152 -4.01 13.72 -20.13
N ASP A 153 -4.98 13.16 -19.40
CA ASP A 153 -6.17 13.85 -18.92
C ASP A 153 -6.22 13.83 -17.38
N PRO A 154 -5.88 14.94 -16.69
CA PRO A 154 -5.88 15.01 -15.24
C PRO A 154 -7.28 15.07 -14.62
N SER A 155 -8.36 15.05 -15.42
CA SER A 155 -9.74 15.22 -14.96
C SER A 155 -10.53 13.90 -14.81
N ARG A 156 -9.91 12.75 -15.09
CA ARG A 156 -10.50 11.42 -14.91
C ARG A 156 -10.16 10.74 -13.59
#